data_AF-F7XZQ0-F1
#
_entry.id   AF-F7XZQ0-F1
#
_cell.length_a   1.000
_cell.length_b   1.000
_cell.length_c   1.000
_cell.angle_alpha   90.00
_cell.angle_beta   90.00
_cell.angle_gamma   90.00
#
_symmetry.space_group_name_H-M   'P 1'
#
loop_
_entity.id
_entity.type
_entity.pdbx_description
1 polymer ?
#
loop_
_entity_poly.entity_id
_entity_poly.type
_entity_poly.pdbx_seq_one_letter_code
_entity_poly.pdbx_strand_id
1 'polypeptide(L)'
;MTPPDDKSHWIAHVKPSTYPGPISFTQDATAVSVVAPDPLADAIADYRAGMAAFAAIPSELIDVENEESHVMATYGPAHDRLWHDCPPATSLRGVAEAIRYTLQEDCIVCSSAENTLEAALAFLVKEHGP
;
A
#
# COMPACT_ATOMS: atom_id res chain seq x y z
N MET A 1 -42.54 -7.92 -12.58
CA MET A 1 -41.40 -7.36 -11.83
C MET A 1 -41.41 -7.94 -10.43
N THR A 2 -40.53 -8.93 -10.20
CA THR A 2 -40.04 -9.53 -8.92
C THR A 2 -38.77 -10.33 -9.32
N PRO A 3 -37.76 -10.52 -8.43
CA PRO A 3 -36.32 -10.45 -8.75
C PRO A 3 -35.67 -11.79 -9.17
N PRO A 4 -34.43 -11.78 -9.71
CA PRO A 4 -33.70 -13.00 -10.01
C PRO A 4 -33.01 -13.57 -8.77
N ASP A 5 -33.27 -14.86 -8.53
CA ASP A 5 -32.53 -15.76 -7.62
C ASP A 5 -31.06 -15.85 -8.07
N ASP A 6 -30.13 -15.24 -7.32
CA ASP A 6 -28.69 -15.42 -7.50
C ASP A 6 -28.21 -16.62 -6.67
N LYS A 7 -28.17 -17.79 -7.31
CA LYS A 7 -27.47 -18.97 -6.80
C LYS A 7 -26.35 -19.30 -7.77
N SER A 8 -25.15 -18.77 -7.51
CA SER A 8 -23.92 -19.18 -8.19
C SER A 8 -23.73 -20.69 -8.07
N HIS A 9 -23.97 -21.39 -9.17
CA HIS A 9 -23.75 -22.82 -9.31
C HIS A 9 -22.24 -23.09 -9.37
N TRP A 10 -21.64 -23.59 -8.29
CA TRP A 10 -20.29 -24.12 -8.33
C TRP A 10 -20.31 -25.47 -9.08
N ILE A 11 -19.40 -25.65 -10.05
CA ILE A 11 -19.18 -26.94 -10.71
C ILE A 11 -17.75 -27.37 -10.42
N ALA A 12 -17.57 -28.40 -9.61
CA ALA A 12 -16.27 -29.02 -9.39
C ALA A 12 -15.99 -30.05 -10.50
N HIS A 13 -14.99 -29.79 -11.34
CA HIS A 13 -14.47 -30.81 -12.26
C HIS A 13 -13.38 -31.63 -11.58
N VAL A 14 -13.76 -32.76 -10.99
CA VAL A 14 -12.81 -33.75 -10.46
C VAL A 14 -12.45 -34.74 -11.58
N LYS A 15 -11.23 -34.65 -12.10
CA LYS A 15 -10.67 -35.71 -12.96
C LYS A 15 -9.89 -36.71 -12.11
N PRO A 16 -9.96 -38.02 -12.40
CA PRO A 16 -9.18 -39.02 -11.68
C PRO A 16 -7.67 -38.78 -11.87
N SER A 17 -6.94 -38.86 -10.77
CA SER A 17 -5.50 -38.69 -10.63
C SER A 17 -4.69 -39.56 -11.61
N THR A 18 -3.74 -38.96 -12.34
CA THR A 18 -2.56 -39.67 -12.86
C THR A 18 -1.37 -38.70 -12.90
N TYR A 19 -0.36 -38.97 -12.06
CA TYR A 19 0.95 -38.30 -12.01
C TYR A 19 1.80 -38.68 -13.27
N PRO A 20 2.81 -37.90 -13.74
CA PRO A 20 3.46 -36.73 -13.14
C PRO A 20 3.27 -35.41 -13.94
N GLY A 21 2.77 -34.35 -13.30
CA GLY A 21 2.70 -32.98 -13.85
C GLY A 21 1.52 -32.20 -13.25
N PRO A 22 1.70 -30.93 -12.83
CA PRO A 22 1.13 -30.43 -11.57
C PRO A 22 -0.33 -29.98 -11.67
N ILE A 23 -1.01 -30.09 -10.54
CA ILE A 23 -2.27 -29.40 -10.24
C ILE A 23 -2.08 -27.92 -10.60
N SER A 24 -2.87 -27.42 -11.56
CA SER A 24 -2.92 -26.01 -11.91
C SER A 24 -4.04 -25.36 -11.14
N PHE A 25 -3.72 -24.40 -10.27
CA PHE A 25 -4.70 -23.52 -9.64
C PHE A 25 -4.85 -22.29 -10.53
N THR A 26 -6.02 -22.10 -11.11
CA THR A 26 -6.37 -20.82 -11.75
C THR A 26 -6.86 -19.89 -10.65
N GLN A 27 -6.27 -18.70 -10.58
CA GLN A 27 -6.53 -17.68 -9.58
C GLN A 27 -8.01 -17.29 -9.59
N ASP A 28 -8.66 -17.42 -8.43
CA ASP A 28 -9.98 -16.86 -8.20
C ASP A 28 -9.96 -15.37 -8.55
N ALA A 29 -10.93 -15.00 -9.36
CA ALA A 29 -11.24 -13.62 -9.67
C ALA A 29 -11.28 -12.81 -8.38
N THR A 30 -10.39 -11.82 -8.31
CA THR A 30 -10.48 -10.60 -7.50
C THR A 30 -11.59 -10.63 -6.46
N ALA A 31 -11.32 -11.26 -5.31
CA ALA A 31 -11.91 -10.77 -4.09
C ALA A 31 -11.41 -9.32 -4.00
N VAL A 32 -12.28 -8.37 -4.33
CA VAL A 32 -12.10 -6.99 -3.91
C VAL A 32 -12.14 -7.08 -2.40
N SER A 33 -10.98 -7.38 -1.80
CA SER A 33 -10.72 -7.13 -0.40
C SER A 33 -11.10 -5.68 -0.26
N VAL A 34 -12.23 -5.41 0.42
CA VAL A 34 -12.51 -4.08 0.92
C VAL A 34 -11.35 -3.84 1.87
N VAL A 35 -10.28 -3.26 1.33
CA VAL A 35 -9.02 -3.18 2.01
C VAL A 35 -9.31 -2.30 3.20
N ALA A 36 -9.24 -2.88 4.40
CA ALA A 36 -9.52 -2.13 5.61
C ALA A 36 -8.67 -0.84 5.57
N PRO A 37 -9.30 0.33 5.79
CA PRO A 37 -8.57 1.59 5.80
C PRO A 37 -7.50 1.51 6.87
N ASP A 38 -6.30 1.95 6.52
CA ASP A 38 -5.17 1.97 7.44
C ASP A 38 -4.49 3.32 7.28
N PRO A 39 -4.49 4.18 8.30
CA PRO A 39 -4.11 5.57 8.11
C PRO A 39 -2.60 5.71 7.78
N LEU A 40 -1.77 4.74 8.17
CA LEU A 40 -0.37 4.68 7.74
C LEU A 40 -0.24 4.22 6.29
N ALA A 41 -0.92 3.14 5.90
CA ALA A 41 -0.90 2.67 4.51
C ALA A 41 -1.44 3.73 3.54
N ASP A 42 -2.48 4.45 3.95
CA ASP A 42 -3.12 5.49 3.15
C ASP A 42 -2.20 6.73 3.02
N ALA A 43 -1.53 7.14 4.10
CA ALA A 43 -0.53 8.23 4.03
C ALA A 43 0.67 7.88 3.13
N ILE A 44 1.15 6.63 3.16
CA ILE A 44 2.20 6.14 2.26
C ILE A 44 1.70 6.12 0.81
N ALA A 45 0.45 5.73 0.57
CA ALA A 45 -0.14 5.74 -0.76
C ALA A 45 -0.26 7.17 -1.32
N ASP A 46 -0.69 8.13 -0.50
CA ASP A 46 -0.76 9.55 -0.85
C ASP A 46 0.62 10.10 -1.23
N TYR A 47 1.65 9.77 -0.44
CA TYR A 47 3.04 10.14 -0.74
C TYR A 47 3.50 9.60 -2.09
N ARG A 48 3.29 8.30 -2.35
CA ARG A 48 3.66 7.67 -3.63
C ARG A 48 2.91 8.27 -4.81
N ALA A 49 1.62 8.57 -4.65
CA ALA A 49 0.83 9.24 -5.67
C ALA A 49 1.35 10.65 -5.96
N GLY A 50 1.72 11.40 -4.92
CA GLY A 50 2.37 12.70 -5.05
C GLY A 50 3.72 12.62 -5.76
N MET A 51 4.55 11.63 -5.42
CA MET A 51 5.86 11.42 -6.07
C MET A 51 5.69 11.11 -7.55
N ALA A 52 4.71 10.28 -7.92
CA ALA A 52 4.38 10.01 -9.30
C ALA A 52 3.87 11.27 -10.04
N ALA A 53 3.09 12.12 -9.36
CA ALA A 53 2.62 13.39 -9.92
C ALA A 53 3.78 14.37 -10.15
N PHE A 54 4.72 14.47 -9.22
CA PHE A 54 5.93 15.30 -9.37
C PHE A 54 6.81 14.79 -10.51
N ALA A 55 7.06 13.48 -10.57
CA ALA A 55 7.85 12.85 -11.63
C ALA A 55 7.24 13.00 -13.04
N ALA A 56 5.93 13.25 -13.13
CA ALA A 56 5.25 13.51 -14.39
C ALA A 56 5.40 14.96 -14.89
N ILE A 57 5.92 15.88 -14.06
CA ILE A 57 6.20 17.26 -14.46
C ILE A 57 7.45 17.25 -15.35
N PRO A 58 7.39 17.81 -16.58
CA PRO A 58 8.55 17.92 -17.44
C PRO A 58 9.69 18.69 -16.75
N SER A 59 10.90 18.13 -16.78
CA SER A 59 12.06 18.70 -16.07
C SER A 59 12.41 20.12 -16.53
N GLU A 60 12.08 20.49 -17.77
CA GLU A 60 12.32 21.83 -18.32
C GLU A 60 11.40 22.91 -17.70
N LEU A 61 10.34 22.49 -17.01
CA LEU A 61 9.43 23.38 -16.30
C LEU A 61 9.80 23.52 -14.81
N ILE A 62 10.76 22.73 -14.33
CA ILE A 62 11.24 22.79 -12.95
C ILE A 62 12.57 23.56 -12.93
N ASP A 63 12.61 24.60 -12.13
CA ASP A 63 13.82 25.35 -11.81
C ASP A 63 13.98 25.49 -10.29
N VAL A 64 15.13 25.99 -9.86
CA VAL A 64 15.47 26.11 -8.43
C VAL A 64 14.51 27.06 -7.70
N GLU A 65 13.87 28.01 -8.38
CA GLU A 65 12.96 28.96 -7.76
C GLU A 65 11.55 28.38 -7.58
N ASN A 66 11.11 27.48 -8.47
CA ASN A 66 9.76 26.92 -8.49
C ASN A 66 9.66 25.48 -7.95
N GLU A 67 10.78 24.79 -7.76
CA GLU A 67 10.83 23.39 -7.31
C GLU A 67 10.05 23.17 -6.02
N GLU A 68 10.27 24.01 -5.00
CA GLU A 68 9.57 23.91 -3.71
C GLU A 68 8.04 24.02 -3.88
N SER A 69 7.58 24.87 -4.79
CA SER A 69 6.14 25.01 -5.08
C SER A 69 5.58 23.74 -5.73
N HIS A 70 6.34 23.11 -6.63
CA HIS A 70 5.96 21.83 -7.23
C HIS A 70 5.95 20.70 -6.21
N VAL A 71 6.93 20.66 -5.30
CA VAL A 71 6.97 19.71 -4.17
C VAL A 71 5.73 19.88 -3.31
N MET A 72 5.43 21.10 -2.86
CA MET A 72 4.28 21.37 -2.00
C MET A 72 2.93 21.14 -2.67
N ALA A 73 2.85 21.28 -3.99
CA ALA A 73 1.66 20.96 -4.78
C ALA A 73 1.47 19.45 -5.04
N THR A 74 2.48 18.62 -4.76
CA THR A 74 2.48 17.19 -5.09
C THR A 74 2.66 16.33 -3.84
N TYR A 75 3.89 15.87 -3.55
CA TYR A 75 4.17 14.94 -2.46
C TYR A 75 4.51 15.62 -1.13
N GLY A 76 4.88 16.90 -1.14
CA GLY A 76 5.36 17.65 0.02
C GLY A 76 4.49 17.49 1.27
N PRO A 77 3.16 17.73 1.19
CA PRO A 77 2.27 17.56 2.34
C PRO A 77 2.19 16.13 2.88
N ALA A 78 2.21 15.13 2.00
CA ALA A 78 2.17 13.73 2.40
C ALA A 78 3.51 13.29 3.02
N HIS A 79 4.63 13.78 2.49
CA HIS A 79 5.96 13.59 3.06
C HIS A 79 6.07 14.25 4.45
N ASP A 80 5.62 15.49 4.58
CA ASP A 80 5.59 16.24 5.84
C ASP A 80 4.77 15.50 6.90
N ARG A 81 3.64 14.92 6.50
CA ARG A 81 2.84 14.06 7.38
C ARG A 81 3.61 12.82 7.84
N LEU A 82 4.29 12.10 6.95
CA LEU A 82 5.10 10.93 7.35
C LEU A 82 6.30 11.33 8.24
N TRP A 83 6.79 12.56 8.14
CA TRP A 83 7.90 13.06 8.95
C TRP A 83 7.46 13.65 10.30
N HIS A 84 6.48 14.56 10.33
CA HIS A 84 6.14 15.33 11.52
C HIS A 84 4.88 14.84 12.24
N ASP A 85 3.97 14.16 11.55
CA ASP A 85 2.69 13.70 12.09
C ASP A 85 2.35 12.28 11.59
N CYS A 86 3.30 11.35 11.77
CA CYS A 86 3.19 10.02 11.21
C CYS A 86 2.00 9.29 11.85
N PRO A 87 0.97 8.90 11.07
CA PRO A 87 -0.18 8.21 11.62
C PRO A 87 0.19 6.80 12.09
N PRO A 88 -0.54 6.23 13.06
CA PRO A 88 -0.27 4.89 13.57
C PRO A 88 -0.67 3.82 12.54
N ALA A 89 0.03 2.68 12.54
CA ALA A 89 -0.47 1.49 11.87
C ALA A 89 -1.66 0.89 12.65
N THR A 90 -2.68 0.44 11.94
CA THR A 90 -3.88 -0.18 12.54
C THR A 90 -4.18 -1.58 12.01
N SER A 91 -3.32 -2.07 11.11
CA SER A 91 -3.46 -3.36 10.44
C SER A 91 -2.11 -3.90 9.99
N LEU A 92 -2.05 -5.21 9.73
CA LEU A 92 -0.90 -5.84 9.08
C LEU A 92 -0.61 -5.30 7.67
N ARG A 93 -1.62 -4.73 6.99
CA ARG A 93 -1.40 -4.01 5.73
C ARG A 93 -0.54 -2.77 5.97
N GLY A 94 -0.88 -1.95 6.98
CA GLY A 94 -0.10 -0.77 7.36
C GLY A 94 1.35 -1.14 7.67
N VAL A 95 1.56 -2.21 8.43
CA VAL A 95 2.89 -2.76 8.71
C VAL A 95 3.63 -3.14 7.42
N ALA A 96 2.99 -3.90 6.53
CA ALA A 96 3.61 -4.35 5.29
C ALA A 96 3.96 -3.16 4.38
N GLU A 97 3.11 -2.14 4.30
CA GLU A 97 3.38 -0.94 3.51
C GLU A 97 4.51 -0.09 4.09
N ALA A 98 4.63 0.03 5.41
CA ALA A 98 5.77 0.71 6.05
C ALA A 98 7.10 0.01 5.74
N ILE A 99 7.13 -1.32 5.80
CA ILE A 99 8.32 -2.11 5.45
C ILE A 99 8.65 -1.94 3.95
N ARG A 100 7.64 -1.95 3.06
CA ARG A 100 7.87 -1.73 1.62
C ARG A 100 8.38 -0.31 1.34
N TYR A 101 7.78 0.69 1.98
CA TYR A 101 8.17 2.09 1.87
C TYR A 101 9.65 2.27 2.20
N THR A 102 10.07 1.82 3.38
CA THR A 102 11.46 1.94 3.83
C THR A 102 12.47 1.19 2.96
N LEU A 103 12.12 0.01 2.44
CA LEU A 103 13.00 -0.76 1.55
C LEU A 103 13.10 -0.16 0.14
N GLN A 104 12.02 0.43 -0.39
CA GLN A 104 11.97 0.92 -1.77
C GLN A 104 12.60 2.30 -1.94
N GLU A 105 12.45 3.16 -0.94
CA GLU A 105 12.99 4.52 -0.96
C GLU A 105 14.51 4.56 -0.62
N ASP A 106 15.14 3.40 -0.32
CA ASP A 106 16.53 3.27 0.15
C ASP A 106 16.86 4.26 1.30
N CYS A 107 15.85 4.58 2.11
CA CYS A 107 15.84 5.71 3.02
C CYS A 107 15.74 5.30 4.49
N ILE A 108 16.23 4.11 4.85
CA ILE A 108 16.15 3.56 6.23
C ILE A 108 16.66 4.57 7.28
N VAL A 109 17.56 5.48 6.91
CA VAL A 109 18.15 6.52 7.78
C VAL A 109 17.37 7.84 7.83
N CYS A 110 16.26 7.96 7.10
CA CYS A 110 15.44 9.17 7.10
C CYS A 110 14.38 9.11 8.21
N SER A 111 14.06 10.25 8.83
CA SER A 111 13.09 10.31 9.93
C SER A 111 11.70 9.77 9.54
N SER A 112 11.27 9.96 8.29
CA SER A 112 10.01 9.37 7.80
C SER A 112 10.04 7.84 7.82
N ALA A 113 11.16 7.23 7.44
CA ALA A 113 11.34 5.78 7.46
C ALA A 113 11.34 5.25 8.90
N GLU A 114 12.10 5.88 9.80
CA GLU A 114 12.11 5.54 11.23
C GLU A 114 10.70 5.61 11.83
N ASN A 115 9.99 6.73 11.62
CA ASN A 115 8.62 6.92 12.12
C ASN A 115 7.63 5.86 11.61
N THR A 116 7.69 5.52 10.31
CA THR A 116 6.80 4.50 9.75
C THR A 116 7.09 3.11 10.32
N LEU A 117 8.35 2.78 10.59
CA LEU A 117 8.75 1.51 11.22
C LEU A 117 8.38 1.47 12.70
N GLU A 118 8.52 2.57 13.43
CA GLU A 118 8.05 2.67 14.81
C GLU A 118 6.54 2.48 14.91
N ALA A 119 5.77 3.12 14.02
CA ALA A 119 4.32 2.96 13.95
C ALA A 119 3.93 1.50 13.64
N ALA A 120 4.66 0.84 12.73
CA ALA A 120 4.47 -0.57 12.41
C ALA A 120 4.81 -1.48 13.60
N LEU A 121 5.93 -1.23 14.28
CA LEU A 121 6.35 -1.99 15.46
C LEU A 121 5.35 -1.86 16.60
N ALA A 122 4.83 -0.65 16.85
CA ALA A 122 3.81 -0.41 17.87
C ALA A 122 2.55 -1.26 17.65
N PHE A 123 2.12 -1.42 16.39
CA PHE A 123 1.02 -2.32 16.04
C PHE A 123 1.37 -3.79 16.35
N LEU A 124 2.55 -4.26 15.94
CA LEU A 124 2.98 -5.65 16.17
C LEU A 124 3.09 -5.98 17.67
N VAL A 125 3.66 -5.10 18.47
CA VAL A 125 3.76 -5.25 19.93
C VAL A 125 2.39 -5.31 20.57
N LYS A 126 1.43 -4.50 20.09
CA LYS A 126 0.05 -4.52 20.58
C LYS A 126 -0.64 -5.86 20.29
N GLU A 127 -0.45 -6.43 19.10
CA GLU A 127 -1.12 -7.67 18.69
C GLU A 127 -0.48 -8.95 19.26
N HIS A 128 0.84 -8.93 19.49
CA HIS A 128 1.60 -10.15 19.78
C HIS A 128 2.41 -10.10 21.09
N GLY A 129 2.48 -8.95 21.75
CA GLY A 129 3.34 -8.77 22.92
C GLY A 129 4.83 -8.63 22.55
N PRO A 130 5.69 -8.35 23.55
CA PRO A 130 7.14 -8.31 23.38
C PRO A 130 7.79 -9.69 23.27
#